data_AF-A0A3B9JZE8-F1
#
_entry.id   AF-A0A3B9JZE8-F1
#
_cell.length_a   1.000
_cell.length_b   1.000
_cell.length_c   1.000
_cell.angle_alpha   90.00
_cell.angle_beta   90.00
_cell.angle_gamma   90.00
#
_symmetry.space_group_name_H-M   'P 1'
#
loop_
_entity.id
_entity.type
_entity.pdbx_description
1 polymer ?
#
loop_
_entity_poly.entity_id
_entity_poly.type
_entity_poly.pdbx_seq_one_letter_code
_entity_poly.pdbx_strand_id
1 'polypeptide(L)'
;MTIFRLTNEPKTYAWGSLELIPALKRIDSNGQPQAEIWFGSHRLDPSEVDDHIGGNLLERIGELPYLVKLLAAAKPLSIQAHPSRQRAMEQFADGAPGYQDGNHKPELIVAVSEF
;
A
#
# COMPACT_ATOMS: atom_id res chain seq x y z
N MET A 1 18.54 10.32 18.06
CA MET A 1 17.68 9.56 17.12
C MET A 1 16.37 10.30 17.03
N THR A 2 15.99 10.77 15.84
CA THR A 2 14.71 11.48 15.65
C THR A 2 13.69 10.49 15.12
N ILE A 3 12.50 10.46 15.73
CA ILE A 3 11.37 9.62 15.31
C ILE A 3 10.30 10.56 14.80
N PHE A 4 9.80 10.30 13.59
CA PHE A 4 8.70 11.05 12.98
C PHE A 4 7.44 10.20 12.92
N ARG A 5 6.30 10.85 13.11
CA ARG A 5 4.99 10.23 12.88
C ARG A 5 4.66 10.31 11.39
N LEU A 6 4.14 9.21 10.84
CA LEU A 6 3.68 9.14 9.45
C LEU A 6 2.16 8.98 9.41
N THR A 7 1.53 9.58 8.41
CA THR A 7 0.08 9.49 8.21
C THR A 7 -0.28 9.33 6.74
N ASN A 8 -1.30 8.50 6.47
CA ASN A 8 -1.97 8.39 5.18
C ASN A 8 -3.46 8.12 5.40
N GLU A 9 -4.28 8.49 4.43
CA GLU A 9 -5.70 8.14 4.42
C GLU A 9 -5.97 6.77 3.76
N PRO A 10 -6.98 6.03 4.22
CA PRO A 10 -7.34 4.76 3.61
C PRO A 10 -7.87 4.93 2.19
N LYS A 11 -7.48 4.01 1.31
CA LYS A 11 -8.04 3.87 -0.03
C LYS A 11 -9.42 3.22 0.05
N THR A 12 -10.39 3.79 -0.67
CA THR A 12 -11.80 3.41 -0.57
C THR A 12 -12.27 2.41 -1.63
N TYR A 13 -11.47 1.38 -1.89
CA TYR A 13 -11.84 0.37 -2.89
C TYR A 13 -13.06 -0.43 -2.45
N ALA A 14 -13.93 -0.79 -3.41
CA ALA A 14 -15.22 -1.44 -3.16
C ALA A 14 -15.16 -2.85 -2.52
N TRP A 15 -13.96 -3.43 -2.42
CA TRP A 15 -13.70 -4.69 -1.71
C TRP A 15 -13.29 -4.48 -0.25
N GLY A 16 -13.04 -3.23 0.17
CA GLY A 16 -12.60 -2.88 1.51
C GLY A 16 -13.67 -3.09 2.58
N SER A 17 -13.22 -3.16 3.82
CA SER A 17 -14.07 -3.31 5.00
C SER A 17 -14.64 -1.98 5.48
N LEU A 18 -15.88 -2.00 5.96
CA LEU A 18 -16.50 -0.86 6.66
C LEU A 18 -16.07 -0.78 8.14
N GLU A 19 -15.35 -1.78 8.65
CA GLU A 19 -15.15 -1.97 10.08
C GLU A 19 -13.68 -2.09 10.48
N LEU A 20 -12.85 -2.84 9.73
CA LEU A 20 -11.51 -3.22 10.19
C LEU A 20 -10.54 -2.03 10.39
N ILE A 21 -10.27 -1.26 9.33
CA ILE A 21 -9.42 -0.05 9.45
C ILE A 21 -10.09 1.03 10.33
N PRO A 22 -11.39 1.33 10.19
CA PRO A 22 -12.09 2.26 11.07
C PRO A 22 -11.94 1.92 12.55
N ALA A 23 -12.14 0.65 12.94
CA ALA A 23 -11.96 0.19 14.31
C ALA A 23 -10.51 0.34 14.78
N LEU A 24 -9.53 0.01 13.93
CA LEU A 24 -8.11 0.19 14.24
C LEU A 24 -7.76 1.67 14.46
N LYS A 25 -8.27 2.57 13.60
CA LYS A 25 -8.08 4.03 13.71
C LYS A 25 -8.96 4.67 14.79
N ARG A 26 -9.94 3.94 15.34
CA ARG A 26 -10.99 4.42 16.26
C ARG A 26 -11.78 5.60 15.66
N ILE A 27 -12.17 5.44 14.39
CA ILE A 27 -12.97 6.40 13.64
C ILE A 27 -14.21 5.73 13.06
N ASP A 28 -15.21 6.53 12.67
CA ASP A 28 -16.33 6.06 11.86
C ASP A 28 -15.88 5.96 10.39
N SER A 29 -16.37 4.94 9.67
CA SER A 29 -16.14 4.81 8.22
C SER A 29 -16.96 5.78 7.40
N ASN A 30 -18.00 6.39 7.99
CA ASN A 30 -19.04 7.18 7.35
C ASN A 30 -19.69 6.41 6.17
N GLY A 31 -19.81 5.09 6.32
CA GLY A 31 -20.36 4.20 5.30
C GLY A 31 -19.48 3.96 4.08
N GLN A 32 -18.21 4.39 4.10
CA GLN A 32 -17.26 4.16 3.01
C GLN A 32 -16.36 2.95 3.28
N PRO A 33 -16.21 2.01 2.34
CA PRO A 33 -15.29 0.88 2.51
C PRO A 33 -13.86 1.39 2.59
N GLN A 34 -13.05 0.85 3.49
CA GLN A 34 -11.63 1.14 3.63
C GLN A 34 -10.83 -0.13 3.36
N ALA A 35 -10.01 -0.09 2.31
CA ALA A 35 -9.38 -1.26 1.73
C ALA A 35 -7.91 -1.38 2.08
N GLU A 36 -7.15 -0.30 1.92
CA GLU A 36 -5.71 -0.27 2.20
C GLU A 36 -5.28 1.08 2.80
N ILE A 37 -4.30 1.08 3.71
CA ILE A 37 -3.48 2.26 4.03
C ILE A 37 -2.05 1.97 3.59
N TRP A 38 -1.43 2.92 2.90
CA TRP A 38 -0.07 2.77 2.36
C TRP A 38 0.91 3.55 3.23
N PHE A 39 2.02 2.90 3.60
CA PHE A 39 3.13 3.52 4.32
C PHE A 39 4.43 3.31 3.56
N GLY A 40 5.04 4.41 3.13
CA GLY A 40 6.29 4.41 2.38
C GLY A 40 6.41 5.61 1.46
N SER A 41 7.20 5.48 0.40
CA SER A 41 7.49 6.56 -0.56
C SER A 41 6.87 6.28 -1.94
N HIS A 42 5.80 5.50 -2.01
CA HIS A 42 5.22 5.11 -3.29
C HIS A 42 4.66 6.33 -4.01
N ARG A 43 5.03 6.55 -5.28
CA ARG A 43 4.73 7.78 -6.05
C ARG A 43 3.24 8.18 -6.10
N LEU A 44 2.35 7.19 -6.09
CA LEU A 44 0.90 7.44 -6.14
C LEU A 44 0.29 7.85 -4.79
N ASP A 45 0.95 7.57 -3.67
CA ASP A 45 0.44 7.87 -2.33
C ASP A 45 1.61 7.77 -1.32
N PRO A 46 2.56 8.72 -1.37
CA PRO A 46 3.68 8.73 -0.43
C PRO A 46 3.17 9.10 0.96
N SER A 47 3.85 8.66 2.02
CA SER A 47 3.44 9.00 3.38
C SER A 47 3.75 10.42 3.76
N GLU A 48 2.76 11.10 4.34
CA GLU A 48 2.94 12.43 4.91
C GLU A 48 3.69 12.34 6.23
N VAL A 49 4.59 13.30 6.46
CA VAL A 49 5.34 13.41 7.72
C VAL A 49 4.69 14.45 8.60
N ASP A 50 4.16 13.99 9.74
CA ASP A 50 3.45 14.80 10.73
C ASP A 50 4.46 15.49 11.67
N ASP A 51 5.10 16.53 11.15
CA ASP A 51 5.94 17.46 11.91
C ASP A 51 5.72 18.91 11.45
N HIS A 52 6.48 19.85 12.03
CA HIS A 52 6.38 21.28 11.71
C HIS A 52 6.91 21.67 10.32
N ILE A 53 7.60 20.77 9.62
CA ILE A 53 8.16 21.01 8.28
C ILE A 53 7.15 20.56 7.21
N GLY A 54 6.41 19.47 7.45
CA GLY A 54 5.45 18.90 6.50
C GLY A 54 6.09 18.31 5.22
N GLY A 55 5.25 17.87 4.28
CA GLY A 55 5.70 17.15 3.08
C GLY A 55 5.85 15.65 3.31
N ASN A 56 6.19 14.92 2.25
CA ASN A 56 6.09 13.46 2.24
C ASN A 56 7.45 12.74 2.24
N LEU A 57 7.43 11.43 2.50
CA LEU A 57 8.63 10.60 2.54
C LEU A 57 9.38 10.57 1.20
N LEU A 58 8.68 10.57 0.07
CA LEU A 58 9.34 10.55 -1.24
C LEU A 58 10.21 11.80 -1.43
N GLU A 59 9.74 12.97 -1.02
CA GLU A 59 10.50 14.23 -1.07
C GLU A 59 11.67 14.25 -0.09
N ARG A 60 11.45 13.72 1.13
CA ARG A 60 12.42 13.83 2.21
C ARG A 60 13.56 12.81 2.13
N ILE A 61 13.27 11.60 1.66
CA ILE A 61 14.24 10.49 1.68
C ILE A 61 14.35 9.73 0.36
N GLY A 62 13.53 10.06 -0.65
CA GLY A 62 13.52 9.37 -1.93
C GLY A 62 12.74 8.06 -1.91
N GLU A 63 13.00 7.20 -2.89
CA GLU A 63 12.30 5.92 -3.03
C GLU A 63 12.82 4.86 -2.06
N LEU A 64 11.90 4.25 -1.32
CA LEU A 64 12.10 3.05 -0.55
C LEU A 64 11.90 1.82 -1.43
N PRO A 65 12.70 0.76 -1.22
CA PRO A 65 12.61 -0.47 -1.99
C PRO A 65 11.43 -1.37 -1.55
N TYR A 66 10.54 -0.87 -0.70
CA TYR A 66 9.38 -1.58 -0.17
C TYR A 66 8.22 -0.63 0.09
N LEU A 67 7.02 -1.21 0.16
CA LEU A 67 5.79 -0.54 0.55
C LEU A 67 5.13 -1.36 1.66
N VAL A 68 4.83 -0.73 2.78
CA VAL A 68 4.05 -1.35 3.86
C VAL A 68 2.59 -1.01 3.64
N LYS A 69 1.70 -1.99 3.82
CA LYS A 69 0.26 -1.78 3.74
C LYS A 69 -0.44 -2.34 4.96
N LEU A 70 -1.45 -1.62 5.44
CA LEU A 70 -2.54 -2.24 6.18
C LEU A 70 -3.61 -2.61 5.16
N LEU A 71 -4.06 -3.86 5.15
CA LEU A 71 -5.03 -4.39 4.20
C LEU A 71 -6.26 -4.89 4.97
N ALA A 72 -7.45 -4.45 4.55
CA ALA A 72 -8.73 -4.79 5.15
C ALA A 72 -9.70 -5.30 4.09
N ALA A 73 -9.51 -6.56 3.69
CA ALA A 73 -10.37 -7.22 2.71
C ALA A 73 -11.70 -7.67 3.35
N ALA A 74 -12.83 -7.14 2.88
CA ALA A 74 -14.16 -7.65 3.21
C ALA A 74 -14.75 -8.53 2.10
N LYS A 75 -14.08 -8.58 0.93
CA LYS A 75 -14.43 -9.46 -0.18
C LYS A 75 -13.17 -10.21 -0.64
N PRO A 76 -13.31 -11.44 -1.18
CA PRO A 76 -12.19 -12.16 -1.77
C PRO A 76 -11.52 -11.31 -2.86
N LEU A 77 -10.19 -11.29 -2.84
CA LEU A 77 -9.38 -10.68 -3.89
C LEU A 77 -9.07 -11.71 -4.98
N SER A 78 -8.60 -11.24 -6.13
CA SER A 78 -8.19 -12.11 -7.23
C SER A 78 -7.06 -13.06 -6.81
N ILE A 79 -7.07 -14.27 -7.36
CA ILE A 79 -5.90 -15.15 -7.30
C ILE A 79 -4.81 -14.53 -8.16
N GLN A 80 -3.62 -14.35 -7.60
CA GLN A 80 -2.49 -13.68 -8.25
C GLN A 80 -1.23 -14.53 -8.15
N ALA A 81 -0.35 -14.35 -9.13
CA ALA A 81 1.01 -14.88 -9.11
C ALA A 81 1.96 -13.77 -9.58
N HIS A 82 3.12 -13.67 -8.94
CA HIS A 82 4.13 -12.68 -9.31
C HIS A 82 5.23 -13.33 -10.16
N PRO A 83 5.60 -12.71 -11.30
CA PRO A 83 6.66 -13.24 -12.15
C PRO A 83 8.02 -13.19 -11.44
N SER A 84 8.94 -14.04 -11.88
CA SER A 84 10.37 -13.84 -11.56
C SER A 84 10.86 -12.52 -12.15
N ARG A 85 11.95 -11.99 -11.60
CA ARG A 85 12.51 -10.71 -12.07
C ARG A 85 12.87 -10.75 -13.56
N GLN A 86 13.48 -11.85 -14.02
CA GLN A 86 13.80 -12.04 -15.42
C GLN A 86 12.56 -11.93 -16.31
N ARG A 87 11.49 -12.66 -15.96
CA ARG A 87 10.24 -12.64 -16.74
C ARG A 87 9.57 -11.27 -16.71
N ALA A 88 9.59 -10.57 -15.58
CA ALA A 88 9.04 -9.21 -15.48
C ALA A 88 9.78 -8.24 -16.42
N MET A 89 11.11 -8.30 -16.45
CA MET A 89 11.94 -7.45 -17.33
C MET A 89 11.63 -7.69 -18.81
N GLU A 90 11.58 -8.95 -19.24
CA GLU A 90 11.28 -9.33 -20.63
C GLU A 90 9.89 -8.80 -21.05
N GLN A 91 8.86 -9.09 -20.25
CA GLN A 91 7.48 -8.73 -20.57
C GLN A 91 7.22 -7.22 -20.50
N PHE A 92 7.87 -6.51 -19.58
CA PHE A 92 7.80 -5.05 -19.53
C PHE A 92 8.45 -4.41 -20.75
N ALA A 93 9.61 -4.91 -21.20
CA ALA A 93 10.26 -4.42 -22.41
C ALA A 93 9.42 -4.65 -23.67
N ASP A 94 8.69 -5.77 -23.73
CA ASP A 94 7.77 -6.11 -24.81
C ASP A 94 6.43 -5.33 -24.74
N GLY A 95 6.20 -4.53 -23.70
CA GLY A 95 4.95 -3.80 -23.50
C GLY A 95 3.74 -4.71 -23.26
N ALA A 96 3.96 -5.90 -22.70
CA ALA A 96 2.91 -6.88 -22.47
C ALA A 96 1.85 -6.35 -21.48
N PRO A 97 0.54 -6.59 -21.74
CA PRO A 97 -0.53 -6.14 -20.84
C PRO A 97 -0.33 -6.65 -19.41
N GLY A 98 -0.47 -5.74 -18.43
CA GLY A 98 -0.40 -6.07 -17.00
C GLY A 98 1.01 -6.00 -16.38
N TYR A 99 2.07 -5.79 -17.17
CA TYR A 99 3.42 -5.56 -16.67
C TYR A 99 3.68 -4.06 -16.57
N GLN A 100 3.64 -3.52 -15.35
CA GLN A 100 3.81 -2.08 -15.10
C GLN A 100 5.27 -1.65 -14.96
N ASP A 101 6.15 -2.59 -14.61
CA ASP A 101 7.59 -2.41 -14.50
C ASP A 101 8.32 -3.76 -14.69
N GLY A 102 9.65 -3.70 -14.74
CA GLY A 102 10.52 -4.86 -14.90
C GLY A 102 10.92 -5.54 -13.58
N ASN A 103 10.20 -5.35 -12.48
CA ASN A 103 10.58 -5.88 -11.17
C ASN A 103 9.73 -7.10 -10.78
N HIS A 104 10.35 -7.97 -9.97
CA HIS A 104 9.62 -8.98 -9.22
C HIS A 104 8.93 -8.34 -8.01
N LYS A 105 7.84 -8.97 -7.53
CA LYS A 105 7.04 -8.46 -6.41
C LYS A 105 6.93 -9.52 -5.30
N PRO A 106 7.98 -9.68 -4.48
CA PRO A 106 7.88 -10.52 -3.29
C PRO A 106 6.95 -9.85 -2.27
N GLU A 107 6.07 -10.63 -1.65
CA GLU A 107 5.12 -10.13 -0.65
C GLU A 107 5.19 -10.99 0.62
N LEU A 108 5.00 -10.35 1.78
CA LEU A 108 4.86 -11.00 3.07
C LEU A 108 3.58 -10.47 3.73
N ILE A 109 2.72 -11.38 4.18
CA ILE A 109 1.49 -11.05 4.88
C ILE A 109 1.63 -11.47 6.34
N VAL A 110 1.23 -10.59 7.24
CA VAL A 110 1.13 -10.85 8.68
C VAL A 110 -0.31 -10.61 9.09
N ALA A 111 -0.95 -11.63 9.65
CA ALA A 111 -2.32 -11.54 10.14
C ALA A 111 -2.36 -10.65 11.39
N VAL A 112 -3.19 -9.60 11.34
CA VAL A 112 -3.46 -8.68 12.47
C VAL A 112 -4.84 -8.98 13.11
N SER A 113 -5.69 -9.68 12.37
CA SER A 113 -6.94 -10.30 12.81
C SER A 113 -6.96 -11.76 12.37
N GLU A 114 -8.04 -12.48 12.64
CA GLU A 114 -8.31 -13.74 11.94
C GLU A 114 -8.24 -13.52 10.42
N PHE A 115 -7.53 -14.42 9.72
CA PHE A 115 -7.20 -14.33 8.30
C PHE A 115 -7.19 -15.72 7.65
#